data_AF-A0A920YTW8-F1
#
_entry.id   AF-A0A920YTW8-F1
#
_cell.length_a   1.000
_cell.length_b   1.000
_cell.length_c   1.000
_cell.angle_alpha   90.00
_cell.angle_beta   90.00
_cell.angle_gamma   90.00
#
_symmetry.space_group_name_H-M   'P 1'
#
loop_
_entity.id
_entity.type
_entity.pdbx_description
1 polymer ?
#
loop_
_entity_poly.entity_id
_entity_poly.type
_entity_poly.pdbx_seq_one_letter_code
_entity_poly.pdbx_strand_id
1 'polypeptide(L)'
;MRITSVERNKKRKDMLAVYVDGEYSFSISEEDFISLSLYEKKDITSEEITHIKEEVNFRRAKAEAVKFLALRLRSEMEVAKKLMEKGFDKNTVQKVTDELKSMGYINDRLYIQKYIYDRIKLKPKSKRLIKYELMSKGISEADIDEVMKDWKADETVLAESMVRKKFGKYDTRDQKIQKRIYSFLQHRGFGFEVIDTVMNRINNPDYY
;
A
#
# COMPACT_ATOMS: atom_id res chain seq x y z
N MET A 1 -18.01 -30.53 24.56
CA MET A 1 -19.00 -29.43 24.62
C MET A 1 -19.93 -29.58 23.44
N ARG A 2 -21.05 -28.87 23.41
CA ARG A 2 -22.04 -28.98 22.31
C ARG A 2 -22.58 -27.63 21.90
N ILE A 3 -22.80 -27.43 20.60
CA ILE A 3 -23.50 -26.24 20.10
C ILE A 3 -24.97 -26.32 20.53
N THR A 4 -25.40 -25.45 21.43
CA THR A 4 -26.73 -25.49 22.03
C THR A 4 -27.76 -24.64 21.31
N SER A 5 -27.35 -23.51 20.75
CA SER A 5 -28.23 -22.64 19.96
C SER A 5 -27.45 -21.74 19.00
N VAL A 6 -28.11 -21.36 17.91
CA VAL A 6 -27.57 -20.42 16.92
C VAL A 6 -28.63 -19.36 16.60
N GLU A 7 -28.31 -18.09 16.86
CA GLU A 7 -29.26 -16.98 16.73
C GLU A 7 -28.68 -15.85 15.86
N ARG A 8 -29.53 -15.02 15.24
CA ARG A 8 -29.03 -13.81 14.57
C ARG A 8 -28.45 -12.83 15.60
N ASN A 9 -27.22 -12.38 15.38
CA ASN A 9 -26.54 -11.45 16.27
C ASN A 9 -27.25 -10.08 16.27
N LYS A 10 -27.61 -9.60 17.45
CA LYS A 10 -28.43 -8.38 17.64
C LYS A 10 -27.75 -7.10 17.13
N LYS A 11 -26.42 -6.99 17.24
CA LYS A 11 -25.66 -5.80 16.81
C LYS A 11 -25.21 -5.92 15.35
N ARG A 12 -24.90 -7.14 14.92
CA ARG A 12 -24.39 -7.46 13.58
C ARG A 12 -25.33 -8.43 12.89
N LYS A 13 -26.38 -7.90 12.26
CA LYS A 13 -27.48 -8.71 11.70
C LYS A 13 -27.03 -9.68 10.58
N ASP A 14 -25.85 -9.44 10.01
CA ASP A 14 -25.14 -10.27 9.04
C ASP A 14 -24.47 -11.52 9.65
N MET A 15 -24.44 -11.63 10.99
CA MET A 15 -23.71 -12.66 11.72
C MET A 15 -24.66 -13.51 12.57
N LEU A 16 -24.30 -14.77 12.76
CA LEU A 16 -24.90 -15.72 13.69
C LEU A 16 -24.08 -15.72 14.99
N ALA A 17 -24.75 -15.60 16.14
CA ALA A 17 -24.19 -15.83 17.45
C ALA A 17 -24.33 -17.32 17.79
N VAL A 18 -23.21 -17.99 18.04
CA VAL A 18 -23.13 -19.42 18.35
C VAL A 18 -22.93 -19.60 19.85
N TYR A 19 -23.82 -20.38 20.46
CA TYR A 19 -23.77 -20.72 21.87
C TYR A 19 -23.30 -22.16 22.04
N VAL A 20 -22.37 -22.37 22.96
CA VAL A 20 -21.82 -23.67 23.31
C VAL A 20 -22.11 -23.91 24.78
N ASP A 21 -22.76 -25.03 25.11
CA ASP A 21 -23.21 -25.39 26.46
C ASP A 21 -24.00 -24.25 27.15
N GLY A 22 -24.79 -23.49 26.38
CA GLY A 22 -25.61 -22.38 26.86
C GLY A 22 -24.90 -21.01 26.95
N GLU A 23 -23.59 -20.97 26.77
CA GLU A 23 -22.78 -19.75 26.82
C GLU A 23 -22.41 -19.24 25.43
N TYR A 24 -22.37 -17.91 25.27
CA TYR A 24 -21.91 -17.32 24.02
C TYR A 24 -20.44 -17.67 23.76
N SER A 25 -20.14 -18.26 22.60
CA SER A 25 -18.78 -18.69 22.27
C SER A 25 -18.13 -17.84 21.18
N PHE A 26 -18.81 -17.63 20.05
CA PHE A 26 -18.34 -16.80 18.94
C PHE A 26 -19.47 -16.32 18.04
N SER A 27 -19.14 -15.39 17.13
CA SER A 27 -20.04 -14.98 16.04
C SER A 27 -19.40 -15.28 14.69
N ILE A 28 -20.19 -15.79 13.76
CA ILE A 28 -19.74 -16.28 12.45
C ILE A 28 -20.76 -15.91 11.37
N SER A 29 -20.35 -15.77 10.11
CA SER A 29 -21.30 -15.53 9.02
C SER A 29 -22.15 -16.79 8.76
N GLU A 30 -23.32 -16.63 8.16
CA GLU A 30 -24.16 -17.75 7.75
C GLU A 30 -23.45 -18.66 6.74
N GLU A 31 -22.70 -18.06 5.81
CA GLU A 31 -21.87 -18.76 4.83
C GLU A 31 -20.78 -19.60 5.50
N ASP A 32 -20.03 -19.02 6.44
CA ASP A 32 -18.96 -19.72 7.14
C ASP A 32 -19.53 -20.86 8.01
N PHE A 33 -20.66 -20.62 8.69
CA PHE A 33 -21.35 -21.63 9.49
C PHE A 33 -21.69 -22.89 8.68
N ILE A 34 -22.22 -22.69 7.47
CA ILE A 34 -22.51 -23.77 6.53
C ILE A 34 -21.21 -24.42 6.03
N SER A 35 -20.23 -23.62 5.60
CA SER A 35 -18.98 -24.13 5.03
C SER A 35 -18.16 -24.99 6.00
N LEU A 36 -18.21 -24.67 7.30
CA LEU A 36 -17.54 -25.41 8.37
C LEU A 36 -18.39 -26.58 8.91
N SER A 37 -19.51 -26.90 8.23
CA SER A 37 -20.42 -27.97 8.60
C SER A 37 -20.82 -27.92 10.08
N LEU A 38 -21.14 -26.70 10.54
CA LEU A 38 -21.67 -26.47 11.88
C LEU A 38 -23.19 -26.60 11.85
N TYR A 39 -23.76 -27.16 12.92
CA TYR A 39 -25.20 -27.31 13.10
C TYR A 39 -25.51 -27.42 14.60
N GLU A 40 -26.73 -27.09 15.00
CA GLU A 40 -27.15 -27.26 16.40
C GLU A 40 -27.06 -28.71 16.83
N LYS A 41 -26.70 -28.93 18.10
CA LYS A 41 -26.45 -30.25 18.71
C LYS A 41 -25.18 -30.96 18.23
N LYS A 42 -24.36 -30.33 17.38
CA LYS A 42 -23.02 -30.83 17.05
C LYS A 42 -22.13 -30.80 18.30
N ASP A 43 -21.48 -31.94 18.57
CA ASP A 43 -20.42 -32.00 19.58
C ASP A 43 -19.17 -31.31 19.05
N ILE A 44 -18.53 -30.52 19.92
CA ILE A 44 -17.41 -29.67 19.56
C ILE A 44 -16.38 -29.60 20.70
N THR A 45 -15.10 -29.58 20.34
CA THR A 45 -13.98 -29.44 21.29
C THR A 45 -13.48 -27.99 21.38
N SER A 46 -12.68 -27.70 22.40
CA SER A 46 -12.10 -26.36 22.61
C SER A 46 -11.10 -26.02 21.51
N GLU A 47 -10.39 -27.03 21.02
CA GLU A 47 -9.45 -26.94 19.92
C GLU A 47 -10.19 -26.61 18.61
N GLU A 48 -11.31 -27.27 18.34
CA GLU A 48 -12.14 -26.98 17.16
C GLU A 48 -12.70 -25.56 17.21
N ILE A 49 -13.22 -25.11 18.36
CA ILE A 49 -13.69 -23.73 18.53
C ILE A 49 -12.57 -22.73 18.24
N THR A 50 -11.37 -23.02 18.73
CA THR A 50 -10.20 -22.15 18.53
C THR A 50 -9.81 -22.10 17.05
N HIS A 51 -9.76 -23.25 16.38
CA HIS A 51 -9.50 -23.32 14.94
C HIS A 51 -10.54 -22.56 14.11
N ILE A 52 -11.83 -22.72 14.42
CA ILE A 52 -12.93 -22.00 13.77
C ILE A 52 -12.75 -20.49 13.94
N LYS A 53 -12.42 -20.03 15.16
CA LYS A 53 -12.19 -18.60 15.43
C LYS A 53 -11.03 -18.05 14.59
N GLU A 54 -9.92 -18.78 14.50
CA GLU A 54 -8.78 -18.40 13.68
C GLU A 54 -9.13 -18.35 12.19
N GLU A 55 -9.83 -19.36 11.68
CA GLU A 55 -10.21 -19.45 10.26
C GLU A 55 -11.18 -18.33 9.86
N VAL A 56 -12.20 -18.07 10.68
CA VAL A 56 -13.14 -16.96 10.46
C VAL A 56 -12.42 -15.61 10.51
N ASN A 57 -11.49 -15.43 11.46
CA ASN A 57 -10.72 -14.19 11.55
C ASN A 57 -9.83 -13.99 10.32
N PHE A 58 -9.19 -15.06 9.85
CA PHE A 58 -8.39 -15.08 8.63
C PHE A 58 -9.22 -14.74 7.38
N ARG A 59 -10.36 -15.41 7.16
CA ARG A 59 -11.26 -15.14 6.03
C ARG A 59 -11.72 -13.68 6.03
N ARG A 60 -12.08 -13.15 7.20
CA ARG A 60 -12.48 -11.74 7.36
C ARG A 60 -11.34 -10.77 7.03
N ALA A 61 -10.13 -11.03 7.53
CA ALA A 61 -8.95 -10.23 7.24
C ALA A 61 -8.61 -10.24 5.74
N LYS A 62 -8.65 -11.42 5.12
CA LYS A 62 -8.45 -11.59 3.67
C LYS A 62 -9.47 -10.81 2.86
N ALA A 63 -10.75 -10.90 3.19
CA ALA A 63 -11.80 -10.16 2.50
C ALA A 63 -11.56 -8.64 2.58
N GLU A 64 -11.15 -8.11 3.74
CA GLU A 64 -10.83 -6.69 3.89
C GLU A 64 -9.56 -6.27 3.13
N ALA A 65 -8.53 -7.12 3.10
CA ALA A 65 -7.34 -6.88 2.29
C ALA A 65 -7.65 -6.86 0.80
N VAL A 66 -8.45 -7.82 0.29
CA VAL A 66 -8.88 -7.88 -1.11
C VAL A 66 -9.67 -6.62 -1.49
N LYS A 67 -10.62 -6.19 -0.66
CA LYS A 67 -11.35 -4.93 -0.87
C LYS A 67 -10.41 -3.72 -0.96
N PHE A 68 -9.38 -3.68 -0.12
CA PHE A 68 -8.41 -2.59 -0.10
C PHE A 68 -7.51 -2.58 -1.35
N LEU A 69 -7.13 -3.76 -1.83
CA LEU A 69 -6.30 -3.98 -3.02
C LEU A 69 -7.10 -3.73 -4.33
N ALA A 70 -8.41 -3.99 -4.33
CA ALA A 70 -9.27 -3.77 -5.49
C ALA A 70 -9.32 -2.30 -5.96
N LEU A 71 -9.05 -1.35 -5.08
CA LEU A 71 -9.10 0.09 -5.40
C LEU A 71 -7.86 0.58 -6.16
N ARG A 72 -6.68 0.05 -5.82
CA ARG A 72 -5.39 0.37 -6.45
C ARG A 72 -4.31 -0.56 -5.89
N LEU A 73 -3.20 -0.66 -6.62
CA LEU A 73 -1.99 -1.33 -6.11
C LEU A 73 -1.57 -0.76 -4.74
N ARG A 74 -1.18 -1.67 -3.85
CA ARG A 74 -0.66 -1.39 -2.51
C ARG A 74 0.62 -2.18 -2.31
N SER A 75 1.53 -1.61 -1.53
CA SER A 75 2.66 -2.36 -0.99
C SER A 75 2.18 -3.34 0.08
N GLU A 76 2.96 -4.39 0.31
CA GLU A 76 2.72 -5.35 1.40
C GLU A 76 2.53 -4.64 2.75
N MET A 77 3.40 -3.67 3.06
CA MET A 77 3.34 -2.91 4.30
C MET A 77 2.06 -2.06 4.41
N GLU A 78 1.57 -1.48 3.32
CA GLU A 78 0.31 -0.74 3.32
C GLU A 78 -0.88 -1.65 3.65
N VAL A 79 -0.88 -2.88 3.13
CA VAL A 79 -1.92 -3.89 3.44
C VAL A 79 -1.82 -4.32 4.90
N ALA A 80 -0.62 -4.67 5.36
CA ALA A 80 -0.39 -5.09 6.74
C ALA A 80 -0.82 -4.01 7.74
N LYS A 81 -0.43 -2.76 7.51
CA LYS A 81 -0.85 -1.61 8.33
C LYS A 81 -2.36 -1.46 8.35
N LYS A 82 -3.02 -1.58 7.19
CA LYS A 82 -4.47 -1.44 7.09
C LYS A 82 -5.22 -2.50 7.89
N LEU A 83 -4.73 -3.74 7.90
CA LEU A 83 -5.33 -4.82 8.68
C LEU A 83 -5.08 -4.64 10.18
N MET A 84 -3.89 -4.21 10.59
CA MET A 84 -3.61 -3.88 12.00
C MET A 84 -4.52 -2.75 12.51
N GLU A 85 -4.73 -1.69 11.72
CA GLU A 85 -5.69 -0.61 12.04
C GLU A 85 -7.14 -1.09 12.16
N LYS A 86 -7.48 -2.22 11.54
CA LYS A 86 -8.80 -2.86 11.65
C LYS A 86 -8.92 -3.79 12.85
N GLY A 87 -7.86 -3.96 13.65
CA GLY A 87 -7.84 -4.76 14.87
C GLY A 87 -7.48 -6.23 14.66
N PHE A 88 -6.93 -6.60 13.50
CA PHE A 88 -6.39 -7.94 13.29
C PHE A 88 -5.02 -8.08 13.96
N ASP A 89 -4.76 -9.23 14.58
CA ASP A 89 -3.50 -9.54 15.23
C ASP A 89 -2.38 -9.83 14.20
N LYS A 90 -1.12 -9.73 14.66
CA LYS A 90 0.06 -9.87 13.79
C LYS A 90 0.11 -11.23 13.05
N ASN A 91 -0.32 -12.32 13.68
CA ASN A 91 -0.27 -13.65 13.07
C ASN A 91 -1.29 -13.74 11.92
N THR A 92 -2.52 -13.29 12.16
CA THR A 92 -3.54 -13.21 11.11
C THR A 92 -3.09 -12.32 9.95
N VAL A 93 -2.53 -11.15 10.25
CA VAL A 93 -2.03 -10.21 9.23
C VAL A 93 -0.97 -10.88 8.36
N GLN A 94 0.04 -11.51 8.98
CA GLN A 94 1.12 -12.17 8.26
C GLN A 94 0.59 -13.29 7.36
N LYS A 95 -0.26 -14.17 7.89
CA LYS A 95 -0.87 -15.26 7.10
C LYS A 95 -1.62 -14.72 5.87
N VAL A 96 -2.39 -13.65 6.04
CA VAL A 96 -3.16 -13.04 4.94
C VAL A 96 -2.24 -12.38 3.91
N THR A 97 -1.22 -11.63 4.35
CA THR A 97 -0.29 -11.00 3.41
C THR A 97 0.50 -12.04 2.61
N ASP A 98 0.94 -13.12 3.26
CA ASP A 98 1.66 -14.21 2.59
C ASP A 98 0.77 -14.92 1.56
N GLU A 99 -0.48 -15.23 1.92
CA GLU A 99 -1.42 -15.85 0.99
C GLU A 99 -1.71 -14.93 -0.21
N LEU A 100 -2.00 -13.65 0.04
CA LEU A 100 -2.28 -12.70 -1.04
C LEU A 100 -1.06 -12.42 -1.93
N LYS A 101 0.15 -12.50 -1.38
CA LYS A 101 1.40 -12.45 -2.14
C LYS A 101 1.55 -13.68 -3.02
N SER A 102 1.30 -14.87 -2.49
CA SER A 102 1.33 -16.13 -3.26
C SER A 102 0.31 -16.16 -4.41
N MET A 103 -0.85 -15.53 -4.20
CA MET A 103 -1.91 -15.38 -5.21
C MET A 103 -1.64 -14.22 -6.20
N GLY A 104 -0.56 -13.46 -6.02
CA GLY A 104 -0.18 -12.34 -6.87
C GLY A 104 -1.01 -11.05 -6.67
N TYR A 105 -1.89 -11.00 -5.67
CA TYR A 105 -2.64 -9.80 -5.31
C TYR A 105 -1.74 -8.72 -4.71
N ILE A 106 -0.72 -9.14 -3.95
CA ILE A 106 0.36 -8.27 -3.46
C ILE A 106 1.60 -8.54 -4.29
N ASN A 107 2.10 -7.50 -4.95
CA ASN A 107 3.31 -7.58 -5.76
C ASN A 107 4.08 -6.26 -5.65
N ASP A 108 5.07 -6.23 -4.76
CA ASP A 108 5.87 -5.03 -4.51
C ASP A 108 6.69 -4.61 -5.74
N ARG A 109 7.17 -5.56 -6.56
CA ARG A 109 7.88 -5.23 -7.80
C ARG A 109 6.99 -4.47 -8.77
N LEU A 110 5.76 -4.96 -8.99
CA LEU A 110 4.76 -4.28 -9.82
C LEU A 110 4.37 -2.92 -9.21
N TYR A 111 4.25 -2.85 -7.88
CA TYR A 111 4.00 -1.60 -7.18
C TYR A 111 5.10 -0.57 -7.44
N ILE A 112 6.39 -0.94 -7.31
CA ILE A 112 7.54 -0.07 -7.56
C ILE A 112 7.51 0.45 -9.01
N GLN A 113 7.36 -0.45 -9.99
CA GLN A 113 7.31 -0.09 -11.41
C GLN A 113 6.20 0.94 -11.69
N LYS A 114 4.99 0.67 -11.18
CA LYS A 114 3.85 1.56 -11.36
C LYS A 114 4.07 2.90 -10.64
N TYR A 115 4.62 2.88 -9.44
CA TYR A 115 4.91 4.07 -8.65
C TYR A 115 5.90 4.99 -9.36
N ILE A 116 7.01 4.44 -9.85
CA ILE A 116 8.03 5.18 -10.61
C ILE A 116 7.41 5.77 -11.88
N TYR A 117 6.69 4.96 -12.66
CA TYR A 117 6.04 5.39 -13.89
C TYR A 117 5.07 6.56 -13.66
N ASP A 118 4.20 6.45 -12.65
CA ASP A 118 3.23 7.49 -12.33
C ASP A 118 3.90 8.78 -11.85
N ARG A 119 5.01 8.67 -11.08
CA ARG A 119 5.79 9.84 -10.64
C ARG A 119 6.43 10.55 -11.82
N ILE A 120 7.04 9.83 -12.76
CA ILE A 120 7.65 10.43 -13.95
C ILE A 120 6.61 11.17 -14.79
N LYS A 121 5.44 10.57 -15.03
CA LYS A 121 4.45 11.16 -15.93
C LYS A 121 3.66 12.31 -15.31
N LEU A 122 3.27 12.20 -14.04
CA LEU A 122 2.29 13.11 -13.44
C LEU A 122 2.94 14.17 -12.55
N LYS A 123 3.92 13.79 -11.73
CA LYS A 123 4.56 14.66 -10.73
C LYS A 123 6.04 14.30 -10.60
N PRO A 124 6.88 14.69 -11.56
CA PRO A 124 8.26 14.24 -11.59
C PRO A 124 9.04 14.70 -10.37
N LYS A 125 9.90 13.79 -9.89
CA LYS A 125 10.76 13.91 -8.71
C LYS A 125 12.11 13.28 -9.03
N SER A 126 13.12 13.64 -8.27
CA SER A 126 14.43 12.99 -8.32
C SER A 126 14.34 11.50 -7.99
N LYS A 127 15.29 10.71 -8.51
CA LYS A 127 15.45 9.28 -8.19
C LYS A 127 15.55 9.07 -6.69
N ARG A 128 16.37 9.90 -6.04
CA ARG A 128 16.60 9.86 -4.59
C ARG A 128 15.33 10.03 -3.79
N LEU A 129 14.49 11.02 -4.14
CA LEU A 129 13.23 11.24 -3.42
C LEU A 129 12.22 10.12 -3.69
N ILE A 130 12.16 9.59 -4.90
CA ILE A 130 11.30 8.44 -5.23
C ILE A 130 11.73 7.21 -4.41
N LYS A 131 13.05 6.96 -4.31
CA LYS A 131 13.62 5.87 -3.52
C LYS A 131 13.22 6.01 -2.04
N TYR A 132 13.41 7.19 -1.46
CA TYR A 132 12.99 7.47 -0.08
C TYR A 132 11.49 7.24 0.14
N GLU A 133 10.64 7.67 -0.79
CA GLU A 133 9.20 7.44 -0.71
C GLU A 133 8.83 5.95 -0.75
N LEU A 134 9.51 5.16 -1.58
CA LEU A 134 9.30 3.70 -1.66
C LEU A 134 9.80 2.98 -0.41
N MET A 135 10.95 3.39 0.14
CA MET A 135 11.46 2.86 1.41
C MET A 135 10.49 3.18 2.57
N SER A 136 9.91 4.39 2.59
CA SER A 136 8.87 4.75 3.57
C SER A 136 7.59 3.94 3.44
N LYS A 137 7.47 3.13 2.37
CA LYS A 137 6.38 2.20 2.08
C LYS A 137 6.76 0.74 2.35
N GLY A 138 7.89 0.51 3.02
CA GLY A 138 8.33 -0.82 3.44
C GLY A 138 9.02 -1.63 2.35
N ILE A 139 9.37 -0.99 1.23
CA ILE A 139 10.04 -1.66 0.11
C ILE A 139 11.54 -1.62 0.34
N SER A 140 12.23 -2.74 0.13
CA SER A 140 13.66 -2.82 0.32
C SER A 140 14.43 -1.96 -0.68
N GLU A 141 15.56 -1.41 -0.24
CA GLU A 141 16.45 -0.64 -1.11
C GLU A 141 16.92 -1.46 -2.32
N ALA A 142 17.20 -2.75 -2.13
CA ALA A 142 17.63 -3.66 -3.18
C ALA A 142 16.57 -3.83 -4.28
N ASP A 143 15.30 -4.04 -3.91
CA ASP A 143 14.20 -4.18 -4.89
C ASP A 143 13.99 -2.87 -5.67
N ILE A 144 14.11 -1.73 -5.00
CA ILE A 144 13.99 -0.41 -5.63
C ILE A 144 15.11 -0.23 -6.64
N ASP A 145 16.36 -0.51 -6.25
CA ASP A 145 17.52 -0.36 -7.11
C ASP A 145 17.46 -1.30 -8.31
N GLU A 146 16.97 -2.53 -8.15
CA GLU A 146 16.76 -3.45 -9.26
C GLU A 146 15.81 -2.86 -10.31
N VAL A 147 14.65 -2.34 -9.88
CA VAL A 147 13.69 -1.73 -10.81
C VAL A 147 14.20 -0.40 -11.38
N MET A 148 14.99 0.36 -10.62
CA MET A 148 15.56 1.63 -11.07
C MET A 148 16.75 1.47 -12.03
N LYS A 149 17.40 0.30 -12.11
CA LYS A 149 18.48 0.04 -13.09
C LYS A 149 18.02 0.19 -14.53
N ASP A 150 16.81 -0.27 -14.83
CA ASP A 150 16.20 -0.15 -16.15
C ASP A 150 15.82 1.31 -16.48
N TRP A 151 15.85 2.19 -15.47
CA TRP A 151 15.45 3.57 -15.60
C TRP A 151 16.64 4.50 -15.90
N LYS A 152 16.86 4.76 -17.19
CA LYS A 152 17.92 5.65 -17.71
C LYS A 152 17.51 7.12 -17.87
N ALA A 153 16.48 7.62 -17.19
CA ALA A 153 16.12 9.03 -17.36
C ALA A 153 17.21 9.98 -16.82
N ASP A 154 17.53 10.98 -17.62
CA ASP A 154 18.38 12.10 -17.24
C ASP A 154 17.59 13.05 -16.32
N GLU A 155 18.03 13.15 -15.06
CA GLU A 155 17.42 14.03 -14.06
C GLU A 155 17.48 15.50 -14.46
N THR A 156 18.50 15.92 -15.21
CA THR A 156 18.67 17.29 -15.71
C THR A 156 17.58 17.61 -16.73
N VAL A 157 17.37 16.74 -17.71
CA VAL A 157 16.31 16.92 -18.72
C VAL A 157 14.93 16.94 -18.05
N LEU A 158 14.71 16.07 -17.07
CA LEU A 158 13.46 16.04 -16.32
C LEU A 158 13.23 17.34 -15.53
N ALA A 159 14.23 17.80 -14.78
CA ALA A 159 14.18 19.03 -14.00
C ALA A 159 13.97 20.25 -14.91
N GLU A 160 14.68 20.34 -16.03
CA GLU A 160 14.55 21.40 -17.02
C GLU A 160 13.13 21.47 -17.58
N SER A 161 12.54 20.34 -17.98
CA SER A 161 11.17 20.30 -18.50
C SER A 161 10.14 20.84 -17.49
N MET A 162 10.35 20.58 -16.20
CA MET A 162 9.49 21.09 -15.13
C MET A 162 9.64 22.59 -14.93
N VAL A 163 10.86 23.11 -15.01
CA VAL A 163 11.11 24.55 -14.92
C VAL A 163 10.49 25.25 -16.12
N ARG A 164 10.72 24.78 -17.35
CA ARG A 164 10.11 25.36 -18.56
C ARG A 164 8.58 25.37 -18.48
N LYS A 165 7.97 24.26 -18.04
CA LYS A 165 6.50 24.16 -17.90
C LYS A 165 5.92 25.12 -16.86
N LYS A 166 6.56 25.26 -15.70
CA LYS A 166 6.02 26.05 -14.57
C LYS A 166 6.45 27.51 -14.60
N PHE A 167 7.67 27.78 -15.04
CA PHE A 167 8.33 29.07 -14.94
C PHE A 167 8.67 29.70 -16.30
N GLY A 168 8.40 29.04 -17.44
CA GLY A 168 8.78 29.54 -18.77
C GLY A 168 8.15 30.87 -19.21
N LYS A 169 7.23 31.44 -18.42
CA LYS A 169 6.64 32.78 -18.65
C LYS A 169 7.32 33.88 -17.83
N TYR A 170 8.21 33.54 -16.91
CA TYR A 170 8.91 34.49 -16.04
C TYR A 170 10.33 34.72 -16.55
N ASP A 171 10.89 35.87 -16.22
CA ASP A 171 12.32 36.11 -16.42
C ASP A 171 13.12 35.26 -15.42
N THR A 172 13.84 34.26 -15.94
CA THR A 172 14.64 33.34 -15.13
C THR A 172 15.97 33.95 -14.68
N ARG A 173 16.30 35.18 -15.14
CA ARG A 173 17.43 35.97 -14.66
C ARG A 173 17.08 36.81 -13.42
N ASP A 174 15.80 37.01 -13.13
CA ASP A 174 15.35 37.66 -11.90
C ASP A 174 15.67 36.79 -10.66
N GLN A 175 16.41 37.36 -9.71
CA GLN A 175 16.84 36.67 -8.48
C GLN A 175 15.68 36.08 -7.65
N LYS A 176 14.52 36.74 -7.61
CA LYS A 176 13.32 36.22 -6.92
C LYS A 176 12.77 35.00 -7.64
N ILE A 177 12.77 35.00 -8.97
CA ILE A 177 12.34 33.85 -9.77
C ILE A 177 13.33 32.69 -9.62
N GLN A 178 14.63 32.97 -9.66
CA GLN A 178 15.67 31.96 -9.42
C GLN A 178 15.47 31.28 -8.07
N LYS A 179 15.35 32.04 -6.96
CA LYS A 179 15.09 31.47 -5.62
C LYS A 179 13.85 30.56 -5.60
N ARG A 180 12.79 30.93 -6.32
CA ARG A 180 11.58 30.10 -6.45
C ARG A 180 11.82 28.82 -7.25
N ILE A 181 12.64 28.87 -8.31
CA ILE A 181 13.02 27.68 -9.10
C ILE A 181 13.86 26.73 -8.26
N TYR A 182 14.88 27.22 -7.55
CA TYR A 182 15.71 26.43 -6.64
C TYR A 182 14.85 25.71 -5.59
N SER A 183 14.02 26.46 -4.84
CA SER A 183 13.14 25.86 -3.82
C SER A 183 12.17 24.83 -4.43
N PHE A 184 11.63 25.10 -5.62
CA PHE A 184 10.73 24.18 -6.31
C PHE A 184 11.39 22.85 -6.69
N LEU A 185 12.63 22.87 -7.17
CA LEU A 185 13.38 21.66 -7.53
C LEU A 185 13.92 20.94 -6.28
N GLN A 186 14.37 21.67 -5.26
CA GLN A 186 14.78 21.10 -3.98
C GLN A 186 13.64 20.33 -3.29
N HIS A 187 12.41 20.87 -3.29
CA HIS A 187 11.23 20.16 -2.79
C HIS A 187 10.85 18.91 -3.61
N ARG A 188 11.43 18.74 -4.80
CA ARG A 188 11.34 17.53 -5.63
C ARG A 188 12.58 16.62 -5.49
N GLY A 189 13.50 17.00 -4.62
CA GLY A 189 14.67 16.23 -4.20
C GLY A 189 15.87 16.31 -5.13
N PHE A 190 15.82 17.15 -6.18
CA PHE A 190 16.96 17.34 -7.08
C PHE A 190 18.17 17.89 -6.33
N GLY A 191 19.34 17.34 -6.63
CA GLY A 191 20.61 17.80 -6.06
C GLY A 191 20.99 19.18 -6.59
N PHE A 192 21.86 19.87 -5.84
CA PHE A 192 22.33 21.21 -6.18
C PHE A 192 22.98 21.27 -7.58
N GLU A 193 23.83 20.30 -7.91
CA GLU A 193 24.50 20.18 -9.21
C GLU A 193 23.52 20.11 -10.40
N VAL A 194 22.45 19.32 -10.26
CA VAL A 194 21.40 19.21 -11.29
C VAL A 194 20.67 20.54 -11.44
N ILE A 195 20.35 21.20 -10.33
CA ILE A 195 19.65 22.49 -10.34
C ILE A 195 20.51 23.56 -11.01
N ASP A 196 21.79 23.66 -10.67
CA ASP A 196 22.73 24.62 -11.27
C ASP A 196 22.89 24.38 -12.77
N THR A 197 23.01 23.11 -13.18
CA THR A 197 23.08 22.75 -14.60
C THR A 197 21.83 23.19 -15.35
N VAL A 198 20.64 22.96 -14.78
CA VAL A 198 19.37 23.40 -15.37
C VAL A 198 19.29 24.92 -15.44
N MET A 199 19.68 25.63 -14.38
CA MET A 199 19.67 27.09 -14.36
C MET A 199 20.62 27.69 -15.40
N ASN A 200 21.80 27.10 -15.58
CA ASN A 200 22.75 27.51 -16.60
C ASN A 200 22.21 27.32 -18.01
N ARG A 201 21.60 26.15 -18.30
CA ARG A 201 20.96 25.87 -19.61
C ARG A 201 19.80 26.80 -19.92
N ILE A 202 19.00 27.14 -18.91
CA ILE A 202 17.83 28.00 -19.10
C ILE A 202 18.25 29.47 -19.27
N ASN A 203 19.27 29.93 -18.56
CA ASN A 203 19.75 31.30 -18.66
C ASN A 203 20.64 31.57 -19.88
N ASN A 204 21.29 30.52 -20.39
CA ASN A 204 22.20 30.54 -21.54
C ASN A 204 21.82 29.43 -22.55
N PRO A 205 20.73 29.63 -23.32
CA PRO A 205 20.24 28.61 -24.25
C PRO A 205 21.20 28.30 -25.42
N ASP A 206 22.18 29.16 -25.69
CA ASP A 206 23.12 29.03 -26.83
C ASP A 206 24.40 28.21 -26.53
N TYR A 207 24.48 27.55 -25.36
CA TYR A 207 25.71 26.90 -24.87
C TYR A 207 25.79 25.37 -25.04
N TYR A 208 24.89 24.76 -25.82
CA TYR A 208 24.89 23.32 -26.13
C TYR A 208 24.43 23.03 -27.56
#